data_AF-W0B9G0-F1
#
_entry.id   AF-W0B9G0-F1
#
_cell.length_a   1.000
_cell.length_b   1.000
_cell.length_c   1.000
_cell.angle_alpha   90.00
_cell.angle_beta   90.00
_cell.angle_gamma   90.00
#
_symmetry.space_group_name_H-M   'P 1'
#
loop_
_entity.id
_entity.type
_entity.pdbx_description
1 polymer ?
#
loop_
_entity_poly.entity_id
_entity_poly.type
_entity_poly.pdbx_seq_one_letter_code
_entity_poly.pdbx_strand_id
1 'polypeptide(L)'
;MEPILSEPKYFRYPYLEMGNNNKKNKVLHYLSSKNYQIAPVTIDSKDFIFNQLLLAVPENSRRAFMTVLKPAYLDFLWQQTLMAEERSRTSRKTEQSQILLIHANLLNAYALPDILTMYRQHGYRFVSLDEALKSRTEHSSGFPLAAHKADTKIESFMEWD
;
A
#
# COMPACT_ATOMS: atom_id res chain seq x y z
N MET A 1 24.46 -20.02 4.93
CA MET A 1 23.68 -18.85 5.38
C MET A 1 22.82 -18.44 4.21
N GLU A 2 21.51 -18.31 4.40
CA GLU A 2 20.64 -17.77 3.35
C GLU A 2 20.87 -16.26 3.19
N PRO A 3 20.68 -15.70 1.98
CA PRO A 3 20.77 -14.26 1.77
C PRO A 3 19.75 -13.52 2.62
N ILE A 4 20.18 -12.46 3.31
CA ILE A 4 19.28 -11.61 4.13
C ILE A 4 18.31 -10.80 3.25
N LEU A 5 18.72 -10.50 2.00
CA LEU A 5 17.91 -9.72 1.06
C LEU A 5 17.16 -10.65 0.10
N SER A 6 15.90 -10.32 -0.16
CA SER A 6 15.09 -10.98 -1.19
C SER A 6 15.61 -10.67 -2.60
N GLU A 7 15.44 -11.62 -3.50
CA GLU A 7 15.54 -11.39 -4.95
C GLU A 7 14.15 -11.63 -5.58
N PRO A 8 13.58 -10.65 -6.30
CA PRO A 8 14.12 -9.30 -6.53
C PRO A 8 14.07 -8.42 -5.27
N LYS A 9 14.84 -7.33 -5.29
CA LYS A 9 14.91 -6.36 -4.19
C LYS A 9 13.80 -5.33 -4.30
N TYR A 10 13.01 -5.18 -3.25
CA TYR A 10 11.95 -4.18 -3.20
C TYR A 10 12.31 -3.00 -2.31
N PHE A 11 11.92 -1.81 -2.73
CA PHE A 11 12.06 -0.59 -1.94
C PHE A 11 10.72 0.13 -1.81
N ARG A 12 10.38 0.52 -0.60
CA ARG A 12 9.25 1.40 -0.31
C ARG A 12 9.77 2.63 0.42
N TYR A 13 9.42 3.80 -0.09
CA TYR A 13 9.80 5.05 0.56
C TYR A 13 9.18 5.13 1.97
N PRO A 14 9.97 5.48 3.01
CA PRO A 14 9.42 5.84 4.30
C PRO A 14 8.32 6.90 4.14
N TYR A 15 7.23 6.75 4.89
CA TYR A 15 6.05 7.62 4.82
C TYR A 15 5.37 7.71 3.44
N LEU A 16 5.76 6.87 2.48
CA LEU A 16 5.37 6.96 1.07
C LEU A 16 5.80 8.28 0.39
N GLU A 17 6.68 9.05 1.04
CA GLU A 17 7.13 10.35 0.56
C GLU A 17 8.37 10.22 -0.33
N MET A 18 8.24 10.65 -1.59
CA MET A 18 9.35 10.60 -2.56
C MET A 18 10.18 11.89 -2.60
N GLY A 19 9.77 12.93 -1.86
CA GLY A 19 10.38 14.26 -1.89
C GLY A 19 10.23 14.98 -3.24
N ASN A 20 10.98 16.07 -3.41
CA ASN A 20 10.92 16.91 -4.62
C ASN A 20 11.61 16.29 -5.85
N ASN A 21 11.26 16.78 -7.05
CA ASN A 21 11.61 16.17 -8.34
C ASN A 21 13.11 15.89 -8.53
N ASN A 22 14.00 16.84 -8.17
CA ASN A 22 15.44 16.65 -8.38
C ASN A 22 16.04 15.58 -7.46
N LYS A 23 15.64 15.53 -6.19
CA LYS A 23 16.11 14.50 -5.26
C LYS A 23 15.48 13.15 -5.60
N LYS A 24 14.18 13.13 -5.88
CA LYS A 24 13.42 11.94 -6.31
C LYS A 24 14.09 11.23 -7.48
N ASN A 25 14.41 11.96 -8.56
CA ASN A 25 15.02 11.37 -9.75
C ASN A 25 16.39 10.75 -9.48
N LYS A 26 17.22 11.40 -8.65
CA LYS A 26 18.53 10.84 -8.25
C LYS A 26 18.38 9.55 -7.46
N VAL A 27 17.43 9.49 -6.53
CA VAL A 27 17.17 8.29 -5.73
C VAL A 27 16.62 7.16 -6.60
N LEU A 28 15.65 7.44 -7.49
CA LEU A 28 15.11 6.44 -8.42
C LEU A 28 16.20 5.86 -9.32
N HIS A 29 17.07 6.72 -9.87
CA HIS A 29 18.21 6.27 -10.68
C HIS A 29 19.16 5.38 -9.86
N TYR A 30 19.48 5.77 -8.63
CA TYR A 30 20.33 4.98 -7.74
C TYR A 30 19.70 3.61 -7.43
N LEU A 31 18.43 3.57 -7.06
CA LEU A 31 17.70 2.33 -6.75
C LEU A 31 17.66 1.40 -7.97
N SER A 32 17.34 1.93 -9.15
CA SER A 32 17.35 1.18 -10.40
C SER A 32 18.75 0.61 -10.72
N SER A 33 19.82 1.40 -10.55
CA SER A 33 21.21 0.94 -10.75
C SER A 33 21.63 -0.19 -9.80
N LYS A 34 20.88 -0.40 -8.71
CA LYS A 34 21.08 -1.45 -7.71
C LYS A 34 20.04 -2.56 -7.79
N ASN A 35 19.25 -2.60 -8.87
CA ASN A 35 18.20 -3.57 -9.15
C ASN A 35 17.06 -3.57 -8.11
N TYR A 36 16.79 -2.42 -7.48
CA TYR A 36 15.60 -2.27 -6.65
C TYR A 36 14.37 -1.95 -7.50
N GLN A 37 13.26 -2.58 -7.18
CA GLN A 37 11.94 -2.27 -7.68
C GLN A 37 11.15 -1.50 -6.62
N ILE A 38 10.48 -0.42 -7.02
CA ILE A 38 9.62 0.33 -6.10
C ILE A 38 8.35 -0.48 -5.83
N ALA A 39 8.06 -0.74 -4.56
CA ALA A 39 6.86 -1.42 -4.10
C ALA A 39 5.77 -0.38 -3.75
N PRO A 40 4.77 -0.15 -4.62
CA PRO A 40 3.70 0.80 -4.38
C PRO A 40 2.73 0.28 -3.32
N VAL A 41 1.84 1.16 -2.89
CA VAL A 41 0.70 0.86 -2.01
C VAL A 41 -0.56 1.28 -2.73
N THR A 42 -1.61 0.46 -2.66
CA THR A 42 -2.94 0.84 -3.18
C THR A 42 -3.96 0.98 -2.05
N ILE A 43 -3.82 0.17 -0.99
CA ILE A 43 -4.66 0.20 0.20
C ILE A 43 -3.78 0.58 1.40
N ASP A 44 -4.05 1.74 2.00
CA ASP A 44 -3.43 2.18 3.25
C ASP A 44 -4.37 1.84 4.41
N SER A 45 -3.94 0.93 5.28
CA SER A 45 -4.71 0.48 6.46
C SER A 45 -4.84 1.55 7.53
N LYS A 46 -3.97 2.57 7.54
CA LYS A 46 -3.84 3.55 8.64
C LYS A 46 -3.77 2.87 10.02
N ASP A 47 -3.22 1.65 10.07
CA ASP A 47 -3.19 0.80 11.26
C ASP A 47 -2.50 1.46 12.47
N PHE A 48 -1.59 2.39 12.24
CA PHE A 48 -0.93 3.16 13.29
C PHE A 48 -1.94 3.96 14.15
N ILE A 49 -3.01 4.48 13.57
CA ILE A 49 -4.05 5.23 14.30
C ILE A 49 -4.81 4.29 15.23
N PHE A 50 -5.30 3.18 14.69
CA PHE A 50 -6.02 2.16 15.47
C PHE A 50 -5.12 1.50 16.52
N ASN A 51 -3.85 1.30 16.21
CA ASN A 51 -2.88 0.76 17.15
C ASN A 51 -2.60 1.75 18.30
N GLN A 52 -2.58 3.06 18.04
CA GLN A 52 -2.52 4.07 19.11
C GLN A 52 -3.74 3.99 20.04
N LEU A 53 -4.95 3.83 19.49
CA LEU A 53 -6.17 3.63 20.30
C LEU A 53 -6.08 2.38 21.18
N LEU A 54 -5.57 1.27 20.62
CA LEU A 54 -5.35 0.04 21.38
C LEU A 54 -4.32 0.22 22.50
N LEU A 55 -3.22 0.92 22.22
CA LEU A 55 -2.13 1.13 23.17
C LEU A 55 -2.51 2.09 24.31
N ALA A 56 -3.45 3.01 24.07
CA ALA A 56 -3.99 3.91 25.09
C ALA A 56 -4.81 3.18 26.18
N VAL A 57 -5.26 1.96 25.92
CA VAL A 57 -5.96 1.11 26.90
C VAL A 57 -4.93 0.33 27.75
N PRO A 58 -5.16 0.16 29.08
CA PRO A 58 -4.31 -0.67 29.92
C PRO A 58 -4.16 -2.08 29.37
N GLU A 59 -2.95 -2.65 29.48
CA GLU A 59 -2.59 -3.93 28.85
C GLU A 59 -3.62 -5.05 29.11
N ASN A 60 -4.03 -5.23 30.36
CA ASN A 60 -4.99 -6.24 30.78
C ASN A 60 -6.38 -6.07 30.16
N SER A 61 -6.74 -4.86 29.71
CA SER A 61 -8.02 -4.54 29.10
C SER A 61 -7.99 -4.52 27.57
N ARG A 62 -6.80 -4.54 26.95
CA ARG A 62 -6.64 -4.46 25.47
C ARG A 62 -7.37 -5.58 24.74
N ARG A 63 -7.27 -6.82 25.25
CA ARG A 63 -7.95 -7.97 24.64
C ARG A 63 -9.48 -7.82 24.66
N ALA A 64 -10.04 -7.31 25.74
CA ALA A 64 -11.47 -7.04 25.83
C ALA A 64 -11.87 -5.91 24.88
N PHE A 65 -11.06 -4.84 24.80
CA PHE A 65 -11.31 -3.71 23.91
C PHE A 65 -11.29 -4.09 22.42
N MET A 66 -10.52 -5.12 22.03
CA MET A 66 -10.54 -5.64 20.66
C MET A 66 -11.91 -6.14 20.20
N THR A 67 -12.84 -6.44 21.11
CA THR A 67 -14.23 -6.78 20.71
C THR A 67 -14.96 -5.61 20.06
N VAL A 68 -14.57 -4.37 20.38
CA VAL A 68 -15.12 -3.13 19.82
C VAL A 68 -14.22 -2.55 18.74
N LEU A 69 -12.90 -2.53 18.95
CA LEU A 69 -11.96 -1.92 18.03
C LEU A 69 -11.81 -2.71 16.72
N LYS A 70 -11.82 -4.04 16.78
CA LYS A 70 -11.56 -4.89 15.61
C LYS A 70 -12.62 -4.72 14.51
N PRO A 71 -13.94 -4.77 14.79
CA PRO A 71 -14.95 -4.52 13.76
C PRO A 71 -14.76 -3.17 13.07
N ALA A 72 -14.54 -2.09 13.83
CA ALA A 72 -14.33 -0.75 13.27
C ALA A 72 -13.09 -0.68 12.36
N TYR A 73 -12.00 -1.37 12.74
CA TYR A 73 -10.79 -1.44 11.93
C TYR A 73 -10.99 -2.25 10.64
N LEU A 74 -11.69 -3.40 10.70
CA LEU A 74 -12.01 -4.21 9.52
C LEU A 74 -12.92 -3.43 8.55
N ASP A 75 -13.93 -2.75 9.07
CA ASP A 75 -14.83 -1.92 8.27
C ASP A 75 -14.05 -0.80 7.56
N PHE A 76 -13.18 -0.08 8.29
CA PHE A 76 -12.32 0.94 7.69
C PHE A 76 -11.44 0.35 6.59
N LEU A 77 -10.78 -0.77 6.85
CA LEU A 77 -9.90 -1.43 5.89
C LEU A 77 -10.66 -1.87 4.62
N TRP A 78 -11.90 -2.33 4.80
CA TRP A 78 -12.77 -2.68 3.68
C TRP A 78 -13.15 -1.46 2.84
N GLN A 79 -13.50 -0.34 3.46
CA GLN A 79 -13.76 0.91 2.72
C GLN A 79 -12.52 1.35 1.91
N GLN A 80 -11.33 1.30 2.52
CA GLN A 80 -10.08 1.61 1.83
C GLN A 80 -9.82 0.68 0.63
N THR A 81 -10.20 -0.60 0.76
CA THR A 81 -10.15 -1.58 -0.34
C THR A 81 -11.09 -1.17 -1.48
N LEU A 82 -12.35 -0.88 -1.18
CA LEU A 82 -13.34 -0.46 -2.18
C LEU A 82 -12.91 0.80 -2.92
N MET A 83 -12.31 1.76 -2.21
CA MET A 83 -11.74 2.96 -2.84
C MET A 83 -10.57 2.63 -3.77
N ALA A 84 -9.70 1.68 -3.42
CA ALA A 84 -8.60 1.26 -4.28
C ALA A 84 -9.10 0.54 -5.55
N GLU A 85 -10.14 -0.28 -5.42
CA GLU A 85 -10.80 -0.94 -6.55
C GLU A 85 -11.47 0.07 -7.48
N GLU A 86 -12.19 1.06 -6.95
CA GLU A 86 -12.80 2.14 -7.73
C GLU A 86 -11.75 2.94 -8.51
N ARG A 87 -10.62 3.28 -7.88
CA ARG A 87 -9.49 3.96 -8.57
C ARG A 87 -8.94 3.10 -9.70
N SER A 88 -8.87 1.78 -9.51
CA SER A 88 -8.37 0.85 -10.51
C SER A 88 -9.33 0.75 -11.71
N ARG A 89 -10.65 0.69 -11.45
CA ARG A 89 -11.70 0.75 -12.49
C ARG A 89 -11.66 2.05 -13.27
N THR A 90 -11.62 3.19 -12.59
CA THR A 90 -11.58 4.53 -13.23
C THR A 90 -10.32 4.70 -14.10
N SER A 91 -9.21 4.07 -13.72
CA SER A 91 -7.96 4.10 -14.48
C SER A 91 -7.88 3.06 -15.60
N ARG A 92 -8.97 2.32 -15.88
CA ARG A 92 -9.03 1.19 -16.84
C ARG A 92 -8.01 0.08 -16.55
N LYS A 93 -7.70 -0.15 -15.27
CA LYS A 93 -6.80 -1.21 -14.77
C LYS A 93 -7.60 -2.21 -13.94
N THR A 94 -8.68 -2.73 -14.50
CA THR A 94 -9.70 -3.52 -13.80
C THR A 94 -9.19 -4.84 -13.22
N GLU A 95 -8.07 -5.37 -13.74
CA GLU A 95 -7.45 -6.63 -13.28
C GLU A 95 -6.20 -6.40 -12.41
N GLN A 96 -5.92 -5.16 -12.01
CA GLN A 96 -4.71 -4.87 -11.26
C GLN A 96 -4.81 -5.36 -9.81
N SER A 97 -3.81 -6.12 -9.37
CA SER A 97 -3.70 -6.53 -7.97
C SER A 97 -3.58 -5.31 -7.04
N GLN A 98 -4.29 -5.38 -5.90
CA GLN A 98 -4.15 -4.41 -4.82
C GLN A 98 -2.99 -4.78 -3.89
N ILE A 99 -2.28 -3.77 -3.40
CA ILE A 99 -1.17 -3.93 -2.46
C ILE A 99 -1.54 -3.21 -1.17
N LEU A 100 -1.79 -4.00 -0.13
CA LEU A 100 -2.12 -3.56 1.20
C LEU A 100 -0.87 -3.24 2.02
N LEU A 101 -0.82 -2.03 2.58
CA LEU A 101 0.18 -1.63 3.58
C LEU A 101 -0.32 -1.94 4.99
N ILE A 102 0.43 -2.77 5.71
CA ILE A 102 0.24 -3.07 7.13
C ILE A 102 1.60 -3.19 7.84
N HIS A 103 1.60 -2.99 9.16
CA HIS A 103 2.77 -3.12 10.02
C HIS A 103 2.64 -4.32 10.98
N ALA A 104 3.77 -4.89 11.38
CA ALA A 104 3.83 -5.92 12.42
C ALA A 104 3.68 -5.29 13.82
N ASN A 105 2.51 -4.73 14.11
CA ASN A 105 2.16 -4.08 15.38
C ASN A 105 1.17 -4.95 16.19
N LEU A 106 0.85 -4.51 17.42
CA LEU A 106 -0.02 -5.26 18.34
C LEU A 106 -1.44 -5.42 17.79
N LEU A 107 -1.99 -4.37 17.17
CA LEU A 107 -3.30 -4.41 16.54
C LEU A 107 -3.39 -5.53 15.49
N ASN A 108 -2.46 -5.54 14.53
CA ASN A 108 -2.45 -6.54 13.46
C ASN A 108 -2.08 -7.93 13.98
N ALA A 109 -1.30 -8.05 15.06
CA ALA A 109 -1.08 -9.34 15.71
C ALA A 109 -2.39 -9.97 16.20
N TYR A 110 -3.40 -9.18 16.58
CA TYR A 110 -4.73 -9.66 16.94
C TYR A 110 -5.70 -9.77 15.76
N ALA A 111 -5.62 -8.87 14.79
CA ALA A 111 -6.62 -8.74 13.72
C ALA A 111 -6.26 -9.49 12.43
N LEU A 112 -4.99 -9.87 12.21
CA LEU A 112 -4.55 -10.46 10.94
C LEU A 112 -5.37 -11.69 10.49
N PRO A 113 -5.74 -12.65 11.36
CA PRO A 113 -6.58 -13.77 10.96
C PRO A 113 -7.95 -13.32 10.38
N ASP A 114 -8.56 -12.31 10.99
CA ASP A 114 -9.84 -11.77 10.55
C ASP A 114 -9.70 -10.98 9.23
N ILE A 115 -8.64 -10.20 9.08
CA ILE A 115 -8.32 -9.49 7.82
C ILE A 115 -8.19 -10.49 6.66
N LEU A 116 -7.41 -11.56 6.85
CA LEU A 116 -7.22 -12.59 5.83
C LEU A 116 -8.54 -13.31 5.51
N THR A 117 -9.37 -13.54 6.52
CA THR A 117 -10.68 -14.19 6.36
C THR A 117 -11.65 -13.31 5.57
N MET A 118 -11.74 -12.02 5.93
CA MET A 118 -12.57 -11.02 5.25
C MET A 118 -12.24 -10.97 3.75
N TYR A 119 -10.97 -10.81 3.39
CA TYR A 119 -10.56 -10.77 1.98
C TYR A 119 -10.93 -12.07 1.23
N ARG A 120 -10.71 -13.25 1.82
CA ARG A 120 -11.11 -14.52 1.21
C ARG A 120 -12.62 -14.63 1.00
N GLN A 121 -13.42 -14.18 1.97
CA GLN A 121 -14.88 -14.18 1.87
C GLN A 121 -15.37 -13.26 0.74
N HIS A 122 -14.65 -12.16 0.48
CA HIS A 122 -14.90 -11.28 -0.65
C HIS A 122 -14.25 -11.73 -1.97
N GLY A 123 -13.74 -12.97 -2.05
CA GLY A 123 -13.23 -13.57 -3.28
C GLY A 123 -11.77 -13.21 -3.63
N TYR A 124 -11.06 -12.50 -2.76
CA TYR A 124 -9.65 -12.17 -2.99
C TYR A 124 -8.74 -13.39 -2.75
N ARG A 125 -7.66 -13.44 -3.52
CA ARG A 125 -6.54 -14.37 -3.31
C ARG A 125 -5.29 -13.58 -2.96
N PHE A 126 -4.44 -14.17 -2.12
CA PHE A 126 -3.16 -13.57 -1.76
C PHE A 126 -2.08 -14.09 -2.71
N VAL A 127 -1.36 -13.16 -3.31
CA VAL A 127 -0.27 -13.43 -4.25
C VAL A 127 1.03 -12.84 -3.73
N SER A 128 2.15 -13.26 -4.30
CA SER A 128 3.44 -12.64 -4.00
C SER A 128 3.47 -11.19 -4.50
N LEU A 129 4.35 -10.36 -3.91
CA LEU A 129 4.54 -8.99 -4.40
C LEU A 129 5.05 -8.97 -5.86
N ASP A 130 5.87 -9.94 -6.25
CA ASP A 130 6.33 -10.08 -7.64
C ASP A 130 5.17 -10.27 -8.62
N GLU A 131 4.26 -11.19 -8.30
CA GLU A 131 3.06 -11.44 -9.10
C GLU A 131 2.14 -10.22 -9.15
N ALA A 132 1.93 -9.55 -8.00
CA ALA A 132 1.13 -8.32 -7.92
C ALA A 132 1.72 -7.16 -8.74
N LEU A 133 3.04 -7.11 -8.91
CA LEU A 133 3.70 -6.08 -9.73
C LEU A 133 3.68 -6.43 -11.22
N LYS A 134 3.69 -7.71 -11.60
CA LYS A 134 3.55 -8.15 -12.99
C LYS A 134 2.18 -7.79 -13.59
N SER A 135 1.10 -7.98 -12.83
CA SER A 135 -0.26 -7.57 -13.26
C SER A 135 -0.34 -6.06 -13.54
N ARG A 136 0.48 -5.25 -12.87
CA ARG A 136 0.61 -3.81 -13.15
C ARG A 136 1.37 -3.51 -14.44
N THR A 137 2.41 -4.29 -14.78
CA THR A 137 3.23 -4.05 -15.98
C THR A 137 2.59 -4.55 -17.26
N GLU A 138 1.86 -5.67 -17.23
CA GLU A 138 1.25 -6.27 -18.43
C GLU A 138 0.15 -5.40 -19.04
N HIS A 139 -0.52 -4.59 -18.22
CA HIS A 139 -1.51 -3.60 -18.67
C HIS A 139 -0.94 -2.19 -18.90
N SER A 140 0.39 -2.07 -18.97
CA SER A 140 1.10 -0.82 -19.27
C SER A 140 1.66 -0.76 -20.72
N SER A 141 1.04 -1.48 -21.65
CA SER A 141 1.41 -1.43 -23.06
C SER A 141 1.07 -0.07 -23.69
N GLY A 142 2.07 0.81 -23.68
CA GLY A 142 2.29 1.78 -24.75
C GLY A 142 2.08 3.25 -24.39
N PHE A 143 3.11 3.87 -23.81
CA PHE A 143 3.38 5.29 -24.08
C PHE A 143 4.89 5.53 -24.19
N PRO A 144 5.40 6.07 -25.31
CA PRO A 144 6.74 6.63 -25.33
C PRO A 144 6.77 7.85 -24.40
N LEU A 145 7.87 8.01 -23.66
CA LEU A 145 8.19 9.24 -22.93
C LEU A 145 8.32 10.39 -23.94
N ALA A 146 7.19 11.01 -24.31
CA ALA A 146 7.19 12.24 -25.05
C ALA A 146 7.52 13.38 -24.07
N ALA A 147 8.65 14.04 -24.31
CA ALA A 147 8.96 15.32 -23.69
C ALA A 147 7.86 16.32 -24.05
N HIS A 148 7.14 16.85 -23.06
CA HIS A 148 6.31 18.03 -23.25
C HIS A 148 6.48 19.03 -22.11
N LYS A 149 6.68 20.27 -22.56
CA LYS A 149 6.85 21.50 -21.78
C LYS A 149 5.67 21.73 -20.83
N ALA A 150 5.98 22.32 -19.69
CA ALA A 150 5.07 22.67 -18.61
C ALA A 150 3.92 23.56 -19.08
N ASP A 151 2.72 23.34 -18.51
CA ASP A 151 1.61 24.27 -18.61
C ASP A 151 0.76 24.30 -17.32
N THR A 152 0.21 25.47 -17.07
CA THR A 152 -0.05 26.13 -15.77
C THR A 152 -1.29 25.64 -14.99
N LYS A 153 -1.63 24.35 -15.06
CA LYS A 153 -2.80 23.73 -14.39
C LYS A 153 -2.46 22.71 -13.31
N ILE A 154 -1.18 22.50 -13.00
CA ILE A 154 -0.70 21.52 -12.02
C ILE A 154 -0.89 22.01 -10.57
N GLU A 155 -1.03 23.32 -10.36
CA GLU A 155 -1.17 23.92 -9.02
C GLU A 155 -2.52 23.66 -8.34
N SER A 156 -3.56 23.17 -9.03
CA SER A 156 -4.88 22.91 -8.40
C SER A 156 -5.13 21.45 -8.01
N PHE A 157 -4.10 20.59 -7.97
CA PHE A 157 -4.25 19.17 -7.61
C PHE A 157 -3.36 18.73 -6.43
N MET A 158 -2.86 19.70 -5.65
CA MET A 158 -2.11 19.50 -4.40
C MET A 158 -2.98 19.74 -3.14
N GLU A 159 -4.31 19.72 -3.26
CA GLU A 159 -5.22 20.06 -2.16
C GLU A 159 -5.71 18.86 -1.33
N TRP A 160 -5.04 17.71 -1.40
CA TRP A 160 -5.39 16.53 -0.59
C TRP A 160 -4.14 15.77 -0.11
N ASP A 161 -3.24 16.49 0.56
CA ASP A 161 -2.51 15.95 1.73
C ASP A 161 -3.26 16.40 3.00
#